data_AF-A0A061G3I6-F1
#
_entry.id   AF-A0A061G3I6-F1
#
_cell.length_a   1.000
_cell.length_b   1.000
_cell.length_c   1.000
_cell.angle_alpha   90.00
_cell.angle_beta   90.00
_cell.angle_gamma   90.00
#
_symmetry.space_group_name_H-M   'P 1'
#
loop_
_entity.id
_entity.type
_entity.pdbx_description
1 polymer ?
#
loop_
_entity_poly.entity_id
_entity_poly.type
_entity_poly.pdbx_seq_one_letter_code
_entity_poly.pdbx_strand_id
1 'polypeptide(L)'
;MIYIIFGELAMHGFAGGMDGFEELNKMERKKRRLKRHDRISFSATLPGDGSGVFAGSLCVVKLSKDPFSDIRESILDMIDDAGVRDWNTMEELVYCYIALNSPEVHEIIVNAFLSLCYS
;
A
#
# COMPACT_ATOMS: atom_id res chain seq x y z
N MET A 1 5.92 10.73 -13.10
CA MET A 1 6.90 9.88 -12.40
C MET A 1 6.36 8.47 -12.30
N ILE A 2 7.20 7.47 -12.54
CA ILE A 2 6.85 6.04 -12.42
C ILE A 2 7.39 5.54 -11.08
N TYR A 3 6.60 4.77 -10.34
CA TYR A 3 6.98 4.19 -9.05
C TYR A 3 6.04 3.03 -8.70
N ILE A 4 6.42 2.21 -7.74
CA ILE A 4 5.69 1.04 -7.27
C ILE A 4 5.02 1.36 -5.94
N ILE A 5 3.74 0.98 -5.82
CA ILE A 5 2.97 0.99 -4.58
C ILE A 5 2.41 -0.41 -4.28
N PHE A 6 1.97 -0.65 -3.04
CA PHE A 6 1.32 -1.90 -2.65
C PHE A 6 -0.20 -1.80 -2.79
N GLY A 7 -0.83 -2.81 -3.36
CA GLY A 7 -2.27 -2.88 -3.64
C GLY A 7 -3.07 -3.65 -2.57
N GLU A 8 -4.37 -3.42 -2.56
CA GLU A 8 -5.41 -3.83 -1.59
C GLU A 8 -5.63 -5.35 -1.39
N LEU A 9 -4.70 -6.22 -1.79
CA LEU A 9 -4.83 -7.67 -1.58
C LEU A 9 -3.52 -8.22 -1.03
N ALA A 10 -3.31 -7.98 0.27
CA ALA A 10 -2.45 -8.78 1.10
C ALA A 10 -3.30 -9.45 2.19
N MET A 11 -3.17 -10.77 2.25
CA MET A 11 -3.55 -11.68 3.33
C MET A 11 -5.00 -12.18 3.39
N HIS A 12 -5.11 -13.41 2.88
CA HIS A 12 -6.15 -14.39 3.16
C HIS A 12 -6.21 -14.67 4.67
N GLY A 13 -7.38 -14.46 5.30
CA GLY A 13 -7.76 -15.09 6.56
C GLY A 13 -7.90 -14.20 7.79
N PHE A 14 -9.06 -13.55 7.94
CA PHE A 14 -9.69 -13.39 9.26
C PHE A 14 -11.21 -13.35 9.08
N ALA A 15 -11.88 -14.41 9.51
CA ALA A 15 -13.34 -14.46 9.60
C ALA A 15 -13.76 -13.78 10.91
N GLY A 16 -14.28 -12.56 10.81
CA GLY A 16 -14.93 -11.84 11.91
C GLY A 16 -16.06 -10.99 11.33
N GLY A 17 -17.28 -11.20 11.79
CA GLY A 17 -18.49 -10.59 11.23
C GLY A 17 -18.45 -9.06 11.23
N MET A 18 -18.80 -8.47 10.08
CA MET A 18 -18.71 -7.03 9.82
C MET A 18 -20.07 -6.34 9.97
N ASP A 19 -20.07 -5.15 10.54
CA ASP A 19 -21.23 -4.27 10.56
C ASP A 19 -21.49 -3.65 9.16
N GLY A 20 -22.73 -3.29 8.87
CA GLY A 20 -23.13 -2.78 7.56
C GLY A 20 -22.62 -1.36 7.23
N PHE A 21 -22.03 -0.66 8.20
CA PHE A 21 -21.55 0.72 8.02
C PHE A 21 -20.10 0.74 7.54
N GLU A 22 -19.28 -0.19 8.03
CA GLU A 22 -17.92 -0.42 7.58
C GLU A 22 -17.87 -0.86 6.11
N GLU A 23 -18.84 -1.68 5.66
CA GLU A 23 -18.97 -2.12 4.27
C GLU A 23 -19.26 -0.97 3.29
N LEU A 24 -20.10 -0.01 3.69
CA LEU A 24 -20.41 1.17 2.87
C LEU A 24 -19.19 2.08 2.72
N ASN A 25 -18.43 2.28 3.79
CA ASN A 25 -17.18 3.04 3.76
C ASN A 25 -16.13 2.33 2.87
N LYS A 26 -16.02 1.00 2.94
CA LYS A 26 -15.19 0.21 2.02
C LYS A 26 -15.62 0.37 0.57
N MET A 27 -16.92 0.29 0.27
CA MET A 27 -17.44 0.47 -1.09
C MET A 27 -17.22 1.88 -1.63
N GLU A 28 -17.36 2.93 -0.80
CA GLU A 28 -17.12 4.31 -1.23
C GLU A 28 -15.64 4.58 -1.47
N ARG A 29 -14.75 4.04 -0.62
CA ARG A 29 -13.29 4.00 -0.85
C ARG A 29 -12.99 3.30 -2.17
N LYS A 30 -13.59 2.14 -2.45
CA LYS A 30 -13.45 1.40 -3.73
C LYS A 30 -13.90 2.20 -4.95
N LYS A 31 -15.02 2.93 -4.86
CA LYS A 31 -15.50 3.82 -5.94
C LYS A 31 -14.53 4.97 -6.22
N ARG A 32 -13.98 5.59 -5.17
CA ARG A 32 -12.94 6.63 -5.31
C ARG A 32 -11.64 6.05 -5.91
N ARG A 33 -11.30 4.80 -5.55
CA ARG A 33 -10.17 4.04 -6.12
C ARG A 33 -10.35 3.75 -7.62
N LEU A 34 -11.53 3.32 -8.08
CA LEU A 34 -11.82 3.13 -9.51
C LEU A 34 -11.67 4.45 -10.30
N LYS A 35 -12.06 5.58 -9.70
CA LYS A 35 -11.93 6.90 -10.31
C LYS A 35 -10.46 7.35 -10.49
N ARG A 36 -9.53 6.79 -9.68
CA ARG A 36 -8.08 6.99 -9.78
C ARG A 36 -7.40 6.08 -10.80
N HIS A 37 -8.10 5.07 -11.30
CA HIS A 37 -7.62 4.09 -12.27
C HIS A 37 -7.49 4.65 -13.70
N ASP A 38 -7.81 5.93 -13.93
CA ASP A 38 -7.49 6.69 -15.15
C ASP A 38 -5.97 6.95 -15.33
N ARG A 39 -5.12 6.30 -14.51
CA ARG A 39 -3.66 6.30 -14.63
C ARG A 39 -3.21 4.89 -14.93
N ILE A 40 -2.43 4.72 -16.00
CA ILE A 40 -1.91 3.43 -16.45
C ILE A 40 -1.16 2.76 -15.29
N SER A 41 -1.60 1.55 -14.93
CA SER A 41 -1.00 0.76 -13.87
C SER A 41 -0.70 -0.65 -14.34
N PHE A 42 0.45 -1.19 -13.93
CA PHE A 42 0.85 -2.58 -14.20
C PHE A 42 1.01 -3.30 -12.88
N SER A 43 0.37 -4.45 -12.71
CA SER A 43 0.42 -5.20 -11.47
C SER A 43 1.39 -6.37 -11.56
N ALA A 44 2.08 -6.66 -10.45
CA ALA A 44 2.94 -7.82 -10.29
C ALA A 44 2.80 -8.36 -8.85
N THR A 45 3.03 -9.66 -8.66
CA THR A 45 3.03 -10.30 -7.34
C THR A 45 4.48 -10.50 -6.89
N LEU A 46 4.78 -10.23 -5.62
CA LEU A 46 6.11 -10.52 -5.08
C LEU A 46 6.41 -12.02 -5.09
N PRO A 47 7.61 -12.47 -5.51
CA PRO A 47 8.01 -13.86 -5.46
C PRO A 47 7.88 -14.42 -4.03
N GLY A 48 7.21 -15.57 -3.89
CA GLY A 48 6.91 -16.19 -2.58
C GLY A 48 8.07 -16.99 -1.96
N ASP A 49 9.29 -16.85 -2.47
CA ASP A 49 10.45 -17.67 -2.07
C ASP A 49 11.21 -17.12 -0.85
N GLY A 50 10.69 -16.04 -0.24
CA GLY A 50 11.24 -15.43 0.97
C GLY A 50 10.23 -15.42 2.11
N SER A 51 10.65 -15.75 3.32
CA SER A 51 9.82 -15.75 4.54
C SER A 51 9.47 -14.34 5.05
N GLY A 52 9.29 -13.36 4.16
CA GLY A 52 8.93 -11.99 4.51
C GLY A 52 7.42 -11.86 4.68
N VAL A 53 6.98 -10.95 5.56
CA VAL A 53 5.57 -10.75 5.89
C VAL A 53 4.75 -10.30 4.65
N PHE A 54 5.43 -9.79 3.63
CA PHE A 54 4.84 -9.32 2.37
C PHE A 54 4.94 -10.30 1.20
N ALA A 55 5.41 -11.54 1.43
CA ALA A 55 5.48 -12.56 0.38
C ALA A 55 4.09 -12.80 -0.25
N GLY A 56 3.99 -12.72 -1.59
CA GLY A 56 2.71 -12.84 -2.30
C GLY A 56 1.84 -11.57 -2.31
N SER A 57 2.30 -10.45 -1.75
CA SER A 57 1.57 -9.17 -1.85
C SER A 57 1.50 -8.67 -3.29
N LEU A 58 0.38 -8.03 -3.63
CA LEU A 58 0.18 -7.39 -4.91
C LEU A 58 0.90 -6.03 -4.94
N CYS A 59 1.84 -5.87 -5.86
CA CYS A 59 2.45 -4.59 -6.17
C CYS A 59 1.86 -4.02 -7.45
N VAL A 60 1.83 -2.69 -7.54
CA VAL A 60 1.31 -1.97 -8.69
C VAL A 60 2.28 -0.87 -9.07
N VAL A 61 2.77 -0.91 -10.31
CA VAL A 61 3.48 0.19 -10.95
C VAL A 61 2.47 1.28 -11.26
N LYS A 62 2.72 2.50 -10.81
CA LYS A 62 1.92 3.69 -11.07
C LYS A 62 2.69 4.73 -11.86
N LEU A 63 2.02 5.35 -12.82
CA LEU A 63 2.46 6.60 -13.46
C LEU A 63 1.65 7.78 -12.93
N SER A 64 2.28 8.60 -12.07
CA SER A 64 1.60 9.73 -11.42
C SER A 64 2.34 11.06 -11.46
N LYS A 65 1.59 12.12 -11.16
CA LYS A 65 2.04 13.49 -10.95
C LYS A 65 2.12 13.83 -9.46
N ASP A 66 1.54 13.01 -8.59
CA ASP A 66 1.52 13.21 -7.15
C ASP A 66 1.93 11.92 -6.40
N PRO A 67 3.22 11.56 -6.47
CA PRO A 67 3.73 10.36 -5.82
C PRO A 67 3.61 10.38 -4.30
N PHE A 68 3.67 11.56 -3.68
CA PHE A 68 3.54 11.68 -2.23
C PHE A 68 2.17 11.21 -1.76
N SER A 69 1.08 11.74 -2.34
CA SER A 69 -0.27 11.33 -1.93
C SER A 69 -0.54 9.86 -2.26
N ASP A 70 -0.08 9.38 -3.41
CA ASP A 70 -0.29 7.98 -3.82
C ASP A 70 0.44 6.99 -2.90
N ILE A 71 1.69 7.29 -2.51
CA ILE A 71 2.49 6.42 -1.63
C ILE A 71 1.97 6.51 -0.19
N ARG A 72 1.66 7.71 0.31
CA ARG A 72 1.11 7.92 1.66
C ARG A 72 -0.16 7.12 1.87
N GLU A 73 -1.09 7.19 0.94
CA GLU A 73 -2.33 6.41 1.03
C GLU A 73 -2.06 4.90 0.95
N SER A 74 -1.15 4.48 0.07
CA SER A 74 -0.78 3.07 -0.04
C SER A 74 -0.14 2.52 1.24
N ILE A 75 0.64 3.32 1.97
CA ILE A 75 1.19 2.94 3.28
C ILE A 75 0.07 2.90 4.33
N LEU A 76 -0.81 3.89 4.33
CA LEU A 76 -1.96 3.93 5.26
C LEU A 76 -2.85 2.71 5.08
N ASP A 77 -3.14 2.30 3.85
CA ASP A 77 -3.91 1.11 3.54
C ASP A 77 -3.25 -0.16 4.13
N MET A 78 -1.92 -0.28 4.04
CA MET A 78 -1.21 -1.41 4.62
C MET A 78 -1.22 -1.39 6.16
N ILE A 79 -1.22 -0.21 6.78
CA ILE A 79 -1.31 -0.06 8.24
C ILE A 79 -2.73 -0.36 8.75
N ASP A 80 -3.76 0.21 8.12
CA ASP A 80 -5.16 0.15 8.56
C ASP A 80 -5.83 -1.16 8.14
N ASP A 81 -5.73 -1.53 6.86
CA ASP A 81 -6.45 -2.68 6.28
C ASP A 81 -5.65 -3.99 6.39
N ALA A 82 -4.31 -3.95 6.27
CA ALA A 82 -3.46 -5.15 6.30
C ALA A 82 -2.88 -5.49 7.69
N GLY A 83 -3.24 -4.71 8.73
CA GLY A 83 -2.93 -5.03 10.12
C GLY A 83 -1.46 -4.87 10.52
N VAL A 84 -0.69 -4.06 9.77
CA VAL A 84 0.69 -3.69 10.13
C VAL A 84 0.66 -2.80 11.38
N ARG A 85 0.83 -3.40 12.57
CA ARG A 85 0.65 -2.74 13.87
C ARG A 85 1.91 -2.65 14.72
N ASP A 86 2.89 -3.52 14.48
CA ASP A 86 4.17 -3.49 15.18
C ASP A 86 5.25 -2.78 14.34
N TRP A 87 6.26 -2.27 15.05
CA TRP A 87 7.35 -1.51 14.43
C TRP A 87 8.16 -2.33 13.42
N ASN A 88 8.36 -3.62 13.68
CA ASN A 88 9.18 -4.47 12.79
C ASN A 88 8.48 -4.66 11.45
N THR A 89 7.18 -4.91 11.45
CA THR A 89 6.38 -5.03 10.22
C THR A 89 6.27 -3.70 9.47
N MET A 90 6.22 -2.56 10.18
CA MET A 90 6.28 -1.23 9.55
C MET A 90 7.65 -0.96 8.91
N GLU A 91 8.74 -1.31 9.58
CA GLU A 91 10.10 -1.16 9.06
C GLU A 91 10.29 -2.02 7.80
N GLU A 92 9.83 -3.27 7.83
CA GLU A 92 9.85 -4.16 6.67
C GLU A 92 9.00 -3.62 5.51
N LEU A 93 7.83 -3.03 5.80
CA LEU A 93 6.99 -2.38 4.79
C LEU A 93 7.76 -1.25 4.09
N VAL A 94 8.34 -0.33 4.85
CA VAL A 94 9.12 0.79 4.31
C VAL A 94 10.33 0.29 3.54
N TYR A 95 11.02 -0.73 4.05
CA TYR A 95 12.14 -1.37 3.35
C TYR A 95 11.71 -1.92 1.99
N CYS A 96 10.55 -2.58 1.90
CA CYS A 96 10.02 -3.07 0.64
C CYS A 96 9.72 -1.94 -0.36
N TYR A 97 9.14 -0.81 0.08
CA TYR A 97 8.95 0.34 -0.79
C TYR A 97 10.29 0.89 -1.32
N ILE A 98 11.30 1.00 -0.46
CA ILE A 98 12.64 1.48 -0.86
C ILE A 98 13.29 0.52 -1.85
N ALA A 99 13.25 -0.79 -1.58
CA ALA A 99 13.87 -1.81 -2.43
C ALA A 99 13.22 -1.91 -3.82
N LEU A 100 11.91 -1.67 -3.92
CA LEU A 100 11.15 -1.77 -5.17
C LEU A 100 11.11 -0.47 -5.97
N ASN A 101 11.52 0.66 -5.38
CA ASN A 101 11.50 1.96 -6.03
C ASN A 101 12.90 2.49 -6.29
N SER A 102 13.01 3.34 -7.31
CA SER A 102 14.28 3.99 -7.61
C SER A 102 14.63 5.04 -6.55
N PRO A 103 15.93 5.37 -6.37
CA PRO A 103 16.39 6.30 -5.33
C PRO A 103 15.72 7.67 -5.35
N GLU A 104 15.27 8.14 -6.53
CA GLU A 104 14.59 9.42 -6.70
C GLU A 104 13.23 9.48 -5.97
N VAL A 105 12.67 8.32 -5.61
CA VAL A 105 11.38 8.20 -4.90
C VAL A 105 11.57 7.99 -3.40
N HIS A 106 12.78 7.63 -2.94
CA HIS A 106 13.03 7.23 -1.55
C HIS A 106 12.70 8.34 -0.55
N GLU A 107 13.06 9.58 -0.84
CA GLU A 107 12.71 10.73 0.02
C GLU A 107 11.20 10.89 0.16
N ILE A 108 10.46 10.66 -0.92
CA ILE A 108 9.00 10.75 -0.93
C ILE A 108 8.38 9.63 -0.09
N ILE A 109 8.93 8.41 -0.16
CA ILE A 109 8.50 7.26 0.65
C ILE A 109 8.69 7.56 2.14
N VAL A 110 9.87 8.04 2.53
CA VAL A 110 10.18 8.37 3.93
C VAL A 110 9.27 9.49 4.44
N ASN A 111 9.11 10.57 3.67
CA ASN A 111 8.24 11.69 4.04
C ASN A 111 6.78 11.26 4.16
N ALA A 112 6.30 10.39 3.25
CA ALA A 112 4.96 9.84 3.30
C ALA A 112 4.74 9.01 4.58
N PHE A 113 5.69 8.14 4.94
CA PHE A 113 5.65 7.36 6.17
C PHE A 113 5.66 8.25 7.42
N LEU A 114 6.62 9.18 7.53
CA LEU A 114 6.72 10.09 8.67
C LEU A 114 5.48 10.95 8.83
N SER A 115 4.85 11.38 7.72
CA SER A 115 3.60 12.12 7.78
C SER A 115 2.50 11.36 8.52
N LEU A 116 2.46 10.03 8.42
CA LEU A 116 1.49 9.18 9.12
C LEU A 116 1.86 8.95 10.58
N CYS A 117 3.16 8.86 10.90
CA CYS A 117 3.62 8.69 12.28
C CYS A 117 3.42 9.94 13.15
N TYR A 118 3.40 11.12 12.53
CA TYR A 118 3.20 12.40 13.21
C TYR A 118 1.79 13.01 13.00
N SER A 119 0.85 12.25 12.41
CA SER A 119 -0.58 12.63 12.27
C SER A 119 -1.40 12.14 13.46
#